data_AF-A0A7C6BLE1-F1
#
_entry.id   AF-A0A7C6BLE1-F1
#
_cell.length_a   1.000
_cell.length_b   1.000
_cell.length_c   1.000
_cell.angle_alpha   90.00
_cell.angle_beta   90.00
_cell.angle_gamma   90.00
#
_symmetry.space_group_name_H-M   'P 1'
#
loop_
_entity.id
_entity.type
_entity.pdbx_description
1 polymer ?
#
loop_
_entity_poly.entity_id
_entity_poly.type
_entity_poly.pdbx_seq_one_letter_code
_entity_poly.pdbx_strand_id
1 'polypeptide(L)'
;LIAYFMFAYLRSALRAKFQQTKIDLFRSIYWENPYIRFEDLAEIVTGADEKVVETIIHLGFRELLPHDVEYKNDPRFLSEMEKNMDNYLMKFLRPYRIQAFGPEPVFGFLYAKYTDVRNLRIILHGKYFQISENEIKSKLRECYYE
;
A
#
# COMPACT_ATOMS: atom_id res chain seq x y z
N LEU A 1 -10.55 -8.48 -3.71
CA LEU A 1 -11.13 -7.16 -4.07
C LEU A 1 -11.26 -6.21 -2.87
N ILE A 2 -11.89 -6.63 -1.76
CA ILE A 2 -12.10 -5.78 -0.57
C ILE A 2 -10.77 -5.24 0.00
N ALA A 3 -9.76 -6.10 0.17
CA ALA A 3 -8.43 -5.68 0.63
C ALA A 3 -7.77 -4.62 -0.26
N TYR A 4 -8.01 -4.65 -1.58
CA TYR A 4 -7.49 -3.65 -2.49
C TYR A 4 -8.08 -2.26 -2.21
N PHE A 5 -9.40 -2.17 -2.00
CA PHE A 5 -10.07 -0.92 -1.63
C PHE A 5 -9.62 -0.42 -0.26
N MET A 6 -9.52 -1.31 0.73
CA MET A 6 -9.00 -0.97 2.05
C MET A 6 -7.60 -0.37 1.97
N PHE A 7 -6.69 -0.98 1.21
CA PHE A 7 -5.33 -0.48 1.03
C PHE A 7 -5.26 0.79 0.19
N ALA A 8 -6.23 1.03 -0.70
CA ALA A 8 -6.36 2.29 -1.42
C ALA A 8 -6.71 3.45 -0.48
N TYR A 9 -7.61 3.22 0.50
CA TYR A 9 -7.88 4.22 1.54
C TYR A 9 -6.70 4.42 2.48
N LEU A 10 -6.09 3.32 2.95
CA LEU A 10 -4.97 3.38 3.88
C LEU A 10 -3.76 4.14 3.30
N ARG A 11 -3.35 3.83 2.05
CA ARG A 11 -2.27 4.58 1.39
C ARG A 11 -2.63 6.05 1.17
N SER A 12 -3.89 6.34 0.87
CA SER A 12 -4.36 7.71 0.68
C SER A 12 -4.33 8.51 1.99
N ALA A 13 -4.72 7.90 3.10
CA ALA A 13 -4.66 8.52 4.43
C ALA A 13 -3.22 8.82 4.85
N LEU A 14 -2.31 7.84 4.68
CA LEU A 14 -0.89 8.04 4.98
C LEU A 14 -0.26 9.14 4.11
N ARG A 15 -0.61 9.21 2.82
CA ARG A 15 -0.19 10.31 1.93
C ARG A 15 -0.76 11.65 2.38
N ALA A 16 -2.03 11.70 2.75
CA ALA A 16 -2.67 12.93 3.22
C ALA A 16 -2.01 13.46 4.50
N LYS A 17 -1.65 12.58 5.45
CA LYS A 17 -0.85 12.93 6.63
C LYS A 17 0.52 13.49 6.25
N PHE A 18 1.24 12.80 5.36
CA PHE A 18 2.55 13.24 4.90
C PHE A 18 2.50 14.61 4.19
N GLN A 19 1.46 14.83 3.39
CA GLN A 19 1.23 16.07 2.64
C GLN A 19 0.58 17.19 3.47
N GLN A 20 0.25 16.94 4.75
CA GLN A 20 -0.48 17.88 5.61
C GLN A 20 -1.79 18.36 4.96
N THR A 21 -2.49 17.44 4.30
CA THR A 21 -3.73 17.73 3.59
C THR A 21 -4.86 18.02 4.58
N LYS A 22 -5.72 19.00 4.26
CA LYS A 22 -6.91 19.29 5.06
C LYS A 22 -7.84 18.08 5.09
N ILE A 23 -8.36 17.75 6.28
CA ILE A 23 -9.23 16.58 6.46
C ILE A 23 -10.50 16.66 5.61
N ASP A 24 -11.04 17.86 5.36
CA ASP A 24 -12.22 18.07 4.52
C ASP A 24 -11.99 17.61 3.07
N LEU A 25 -10.78 17.85 2.53
CA LEU A 25 -10.42 17.39 1.19
C LEU A 25 -10.30 15.86 1.17
N PHE A 26 -9.72 15.27 2.21
CA PHE A 26 -9.65 13.81 2.34
C PHE A 26 -11.04 13.18 2.52
N ARG A 27 -11.98 13.83 3.21
CA ARG A 27 -13.36 13.35 3.34
C ARG A 27 -14.06 13.26 1.98
N SER A 28 -13.75 14.15 1.04
CA SER A 28 -14.39 14.15 -0.29
C SER A 28 -14.06 12.92 -1.14
N ILE A 29 -12.93 12.24 -0.87
CA ILE A 29 -12.52 11.02 -1.58
C ILE A 29 -12.96 9.74 -0.85
N TYR A 30 -13.49 9.84 0.37
CA TYR A 30 -13.94 8.70 1.15
C TYR A 30 -15.39 8.33 0.81
N TRP A 31 -15.62 7.03 0.57
CA TRP A 31 -16.95 6.46 0.44
C TRP A 31 -17.28 5.57 1.65
N GLU A 32 -18.47 5.74 2.20
CA GLU A 32 -18.94 4.95 3.35
C GLU A 32 -18.94 3.46 3.05
N ASN A 33 -18.29 2.69 3.92
CA ASN A 33 -18.14 1.25 3.75
C ASN A 33 -18.01 0.57 5.12
N PRO A 34 -18.38 -0.72 5.23
CA PRO A 34 -18.40 -1.43 6.51
C PRO A 34 -17.02 -1.89 6.99
N TYR A 35 -15.97 -1.76 6.17
CA TYR A 35 -14.66 -2.34 6.46
C TYR A 35 -13.69 -1.35 7.09
N ILE A 36 -13.76 -0.08 6.71
CA ILE A 36 -12.94 0.99 7.26
C ILE A 36 -13.83 2.21 7.48
N ARG A 37 -13.97 2.59 8.75
CA ARG A 37 -14.72 3.78 9.13
C ARG A 37 -13.88 5.03 8.86
N PHE A 38 -14.55 6.15 8.63
CA PHE A 38 -13.86 7.40 8.35
C PHE A 38 -13.03 7.86 9.54
N GLU A 39 -13.50 7.62 10.76
CA GLU A 39 -12.85 8.01 12.00
C GLU A 39 -11.47 7.37 12.12
N ASP A 40 -11.33 6.09 11.74
CA ASP A 40 -10.06 5.38 11.74
C ASP A 40 -9.08 6.02 10.73
N LEU A 41 -9.56 6.42 9.55
CA LEU A 41 -8.73 7.12 8.57
C LEU A 41 -8.41 8.56 8.99
N ALA A 42 -9.33 9.25 9.64
CA ALA A 42 -9.14 10.59 10.16
C ALA A 42 -8.06 10.61 11.24
N GLU A 43 -8.05 9.61 12.15
CA GLU A 43 -7.00 9.45 13.15
C GLU A 43 -5.62 9.25 12.49
N ILE A 44 -5.56 8.51 11.37
CA ILE A 44 -4.32 8.39 10.59
C ILE A 44 -3.89 9.74 10.00
N VAL A 45 -4.83 10.53 9.48
CA VAL A 45 -4.53 11.81 8.81
C VAL A 45 -4.11 12.90 9.79
N THR A 46 -4.80 13.01 10.94
CA THR A 46 -4.64 14.14 11.87
C THR A 46 -3.98 13.78 13.20
N GLY A 47 -3.99 12.50 13.57
CA GLY A 47 -3.49 12.02 14.86
C GLY A 47 -1.96 12.08 14.97
N ALA A 48 -1.47 11.87 16.19
CA ALA A 48 -0.05 11.70 16.48
C ALA A 48 0.49 10.39 15.87
N ASP A 49 1.80 10.31 15.72
CA ASP A 49 2.48 9.20 15.04
C ASP A 49 2.26 7.84 15.75
N GLU A 50 2.20 7.84 17.08
CA GLU A 50 1.89 6.65 17.89
C GLU A 50 0.50 6.12 17.58
N LYS A 51 -0.48 7.03 17.47
CA LYS A 51 -1.86 6.68 17.18
C LYS A 51 -2.07 6.13 15.77
N VAL A 52 -1.24 6.54 14.81
CA VAL A 52 -1.25 5.97 13.45
C VAL A 52 -0.94 4.47 13.53
N VAL A 53 0.09 4.10 14.28
CA VAL A 53 0.50 2.70 14.45
C VAL A 53 -0.59 1.89 15.15
N GLU A 54 -1.13 2.42 16.25
CA GLU A 54 -2.23 1.78 16.99
C GLU A 54 -3.44 1.53 16.08
N THR A 55 -3.80 2.52 15.26
CA THR A 55 -4.93 2.40 14.33
C THR A 55 -4.68 1.34 13.26
N ILE A 56 -3.47 1.29 12.68
CA ILE A 56 -3.10 0.26 11.69
C ILE A 56 -3.18 -1.14 12.30
N ILE A 57 -2.72 -1.30 13.55
CA ILE A 57 -2.78 -2.58 14.26
C ILE A 57 -4.23 -2.96 14.57
N HIS A 58 -5.04 -2.00 15.04
CA HIS A 58 -6.46 -2.19 15.32
C HIS A 58 -7.24 -2.64 14.08
N LEU A 59 -6.89 -2.11 12.90
CA LEU A 59 -7.46 -2.53 11.62
C LEU A 59 -6.98 -3.92 11.14
N GLY A 60 -6.09 -4.59 11.89
CA GLY A 60 -5.57 -5.92 11.57
C GLY A 60 -4.44 -5.91 10.55
N PHE A 61 -3.80 -4.76 10.30
CA PHE A 61 -2.78 -4.59 9.27
C PHE A 61 -1.36 -4.47 9.81
N ARG A 62 -1.09 -5.10 10.96
CA ARG A 62 0.24 -5.11 11.59
C ARG A 62 1.36 -5.56 10.65
N GLU A 63 1.11 -6.59 9.85
CA GLU A 63 2.08 -7.15 8.89
C GLU A 63 2.50 -6.16 7.78
N LEU A 64 1.80 -5.03 7.64
CA LEU A 64 2.17 -4.01 6.66
C LEU A 64 3.24 -3.05 7.19
N LEU A 65 3.38 -2.96 8.52
CA LEU A 65 4.37 -2.10 9.16
C LEU A 65 5.78 -2.64 8.86
N PRO A 66 6.73 -1.79 8.44
CA PRO A 66 8.13 -2.19 8.32
C PRO A 66 8.65 -2.79 9.64
N HIS A 67 9.34 -3.93 9.56
CA HIS A 67 9.93 -4.58 10.74
C HIS A 67 10.98 -3.68 11.39
N ASP A 68 10.97 -3.59 12.72
CA ASP A 68 12.00 -2.95 13.56
C ASP A 68 12.21 -1.44 13.34
N VAL A 69 11.26 -0.74 12.71
CA VAL A 69 11.33 0.71 12.51
C VAL A 69 10.17 1.39 13.22
N GLU A 70 10.49 2.27 14.18
CA GLU A 70 9.53 3.22 14.76
C GLU A 70 8.87 4.02 13.64
N TYR A 71 7.55 4.24 13.72
CA TYR A 71 6.84 4.97 12.67
C TYR A 71 7.46 6.34 12.44
N LYS A 72 7.63 6.69 11.16
CA LYS A 72 8.08 8.02 10.75
C LYS A 72 7.18 8.54 9.65
N ASN A 73 6.70 9.76 9.81
CA ASN A 73 5.97 10.46 8.75
C ASN A 73 6.93 10.99 7.67
N ASP A 74 7.62 10.08 6.97
CA ASP A 74 8.61 10.40 5.94
C ASP A 74 8.39 9.60 4.63
N PRO A 75 8.95 10.06 3.50
CA PRO A 75 8.74 9.41 2.21
C PRO A 75 9.24 7.97 2.13
N ARG A 76 10.29 7.62 2.86
CA ARG A 76 10.89 6.27 2.84
C ARG A 76 9.98 5.29 3.56
N PHE A 77 9.49 5.66 4.75
CA PHE A 77 8.55 4.83 5.51
C PHE A 77 7.25 4.63 4.72
N LEU A 78 6.70 5.69 4.15
CA LEU A 78 5.51 5.63 3.31
C LEU A 78 5.70 4.71 2.09
N SER A 79 6.83 4.84 1.40
CA SER A 79 7.16 4.01 0.24
C SER A 79 7.27 2.52 0.62
N GLU A 80 7.85 2.21 1.78
CA GLU A 80 7.96 0.83 2.28
C GLU A 80 6.59 0.26 2.67
N MET A 81 5.77 1.04 3.38
CA MET A 81 4.37 0.70 3.67
C MET A 81 3.56 0.38 2.41
N GLU A 82 3.68 1.21 1.37
CA GLU A 82 2.99 0.99 0.09
C GLU A 82 3.50 -0.26 -0.63
N LYS A 83 4.81 -0.54 -0.56
CA LYS A 83 5.39 -1.77 -1.08
C LYS A 83 4.86 -2.99 -0.32
N ASN A 84 4.77 -2.94 1.01
CA ASN A 84 4.24 -4.02 1.83
C ASN A 84 2.76 -4.30 1.53
N MET A 85 1.93 -3.25 1.37
CA MET A 85 0.55 -3.39 0.91
C MET A 85 0.46 -4.11 -0.44
N ASP A 86 1.29 -3.71 -1.41
CA ASP A 86 1.25 -4.29 -2.74
C ASP A 86 1.74 -5.74 -2.74
N ASN A 87 2.80 -6.05 -1.97
CA ASN A 87 3.30 -7.41 -1.79
C ASN A 87 2.30 -8.31 -1.06
N TYR A 88 1.59 -7.80 -0.05
CA TYR A 88 0.52 -8.53 0.63
C TYR A 88 -0.57 -8.94 -0.37
N LEU A 89 -1.04 -7.99 -1.20
CA LEU A 89 -2.03 -8.28 -2.23
C LEU A 89 -1.51 -9.29 -3.25
N MET A 90 -0.23 -9.18 -3.65
CA MET A 90 0.38 -10.14 -4.57
C MET A 90 0.38 -11.56 -4.00
N LYS A 91 0.84 -11.72 -2.75
CA LYS A 91 0.83 -13.02 -2.04
C LYS A 91 -0.57 -13.59 -1.91
N PHE A 92 -1.55 -12.74 -1.62
CA PHE A 92 -2.95 -13.14 -1.56
C PHE A 92 -3.48 -13.63 -2.91
N LEU A 93 -3.12 -12.96 -4.01
CA LEU A 93 -3.67 -13.27 -5.35
C LEU A 93 -2.96 -14.43 -6.07
N ARG A 94 -1.69 -14.70 -5.73
CA ARG A 94 -0.87 -15.72 -6.39
C ARG A 94 -1.49 -17.13 -6.40
N PRO A 95 -2.09 -17.65 -5.31
CA PRO A 95 -2.71 -18.97 -5.31
C PRO A 95 -3.90 -19.11 -6.27
N TYR A 96 -4.63 -18.02 -6.52
CA TYR A 96 -5.80 -18.02 -7.39
C TYR A 96 -5.45 -18.13 -8.88
N ARG A 97 -4.16 -18.06 -9.26
CA ARG A 97 -3.70 -18.22 -10.65
C ARG A 97 -4.13 -19.54 -11.30
N ILE A 98 -4.20 -20.60 -10.50
CA ILE A 98 -4.44 -21.97 -10.96
C ILE A 98 -5.95 -22.28 -10.99
N GLN A 99 -6.77 -21.40 -10.41
CA GLN A 99 -8.22 -21.58 -10.41
C GLN A 99 -8.80 -21.24 -11.79
N ALA A 100 -9.65 -22.13 -12.30
CA ALA A 100 -10.23 -21.98 -13.64
C ALA A 100 -11.40 -20.98 -13.70
N PHE A 101 -12.03 -20.68 -12.56
CA PHE A 101 -13.25 -19.88 -12.48
C PHE A 101 -13.16 -18.84 -11.36
N GLY A 102 -14.01 -17.81 -11.45
CA GLY A 102 -14.10 -16.72 -10.47
C GLY A 102 -13.51 -15.40 -10.99
N PRO A 103 -13.81 -14.28 -10.31
CA PRO A 103 -13.18 -12.98 -10.61
C PRO A 103 -11.70 -12.91 -10.17
N GLU A 104 -11.26 -13.79 -9.27
CA GLU A 104 -9.93 -13.74 -8.64
C GLU A 104 -8.79 -13.98 -9.64
N PRO A 105 -8.83 -14.98 -10.56
CA PRO A 105 -7.77 -15.16 -11.55
C PRO A 105 -7.63 -13.95 -12.49
N VAL A 106 -8.76 -13.35 -12.90
CA VAL A 106 -8.78 -12.16 -13.77
C VAL A 106 -8.18 -10.96 -13.04
N PHE A 107 -8.62 -10.70 -11.81
CA PHE A 107 -8.10 -9.62 -10.99
C PHE A 107 -6.62 -9.83 -10.65
N GLY A 108 -6.22 -11.07 -10.32
CA GLY A 108 -4.84 -11.45 -10.07
C GLY A 108 -3.93 -11.15 -11.26
N PHE A 109 -4.36 -11.52 -12.47
CA PHE A 109 -3.63 -11.22 -13.70
C PHE A 109 -3.51 -9.71 -13.97
N LEU A 110 -4.61 -8.96 -13.83
CA LEU A 110 -4.60 -7.50 -14.03
C LEU A 110 -3.70 -6.80 -13.00
N TYR A 111 -3.79 -7.21 -11.74
CA TYR A 111 -2.95 -6.68 -10.67
C TYR A 111 -1.46 -7.02 -10.90
N ALA A 112 -1.17 -8.23 -11.39
CA ALA A 112 0.18 -8.61 -11.81
C ALA A 112 0.73 -7.67 -12.89
N LYS A 113 -0.04 -7.41 -13.95
CA LYS A 113 0.37 -6.49 -15.02
C LYS A 113 0.55 -5.06 -14.54
N TYR A 114 -0.30 -4.62 -13.61
CA TYR A 114 -0.14 -3.32 -12.96
C TYR A 114 1.19 -3.24 -12.18
N THR A 115 1.53 -4.29 -11.43
CA THR A 115 2.78 -4.39 -10.66
C THR A 115 4.01 -4.46 -11.57
N ASP A 116 3.96 -5.21 -12.67
CA ASP A 116 5.04 -5.27 -13.66
C ASP A 116 5.36 -3.88 -14.21
N VAL A 117 4.34 -3.12 -14.63
CA VAL A 117 4.49 -1.74 -15.13
C VAL A 117 5.08 -0.82 -14.06
N ARG A 118 4.67 -0.98 -12.79
CA ARG A 118 5.19 -0.20 -11.67
C ARG A 118 6.66 -0.51 -11.39
N ASN A 119 7.04 -1.79 -11.40
CA ASN A 119 8.44 -2.22 -11.23
C ASN A 119 9.32 -1.71 -12.37
N LEU A 120 8.86 -1.82 -13.62
CA LEU A 120 9.57 -1.24 -14.78
C LEU A 120 9.79 0.27 -14.61
N ARG A 121 8.78 1.01 -14.16
CA ARG A 121 8.92 2.45 -13.86
C ARG A 121 9.99 2.72 -12.81
N ILE A 122 10.02 1.94 -11.73
CA ILE A 122 11.03 2.07 -10.67
C ILE A 122 12.44 1.81 -11.21
N ILE A 123 12.61 0.77 -12.03
CA ILE A 123 13.89 0.45 -12.66
C ILE A 123 14.33 1.59 -13.58
N LEU A 124 13.44 2.05 -14.46
CA LEU A 124 13.75 3.13 -15.42
C LEU A 124 14.12 4.43 -14.70
N HIS A 125 13.33 4.82 -13.70
CA HIS A 125 13.59 6.02 -12.91
C HIS A 125 14.90 5.88 -12.13
N GLY A 126 15.13 4.74 -11.47
CA GLY A 126 16.36 4.49 -10.73
C GLY A 126 17.60 4.49 -11.62
N LYS A 127 17.53 3.90 -12.83
CA LYS A 127 18.63 3.94 -13.81
C LYS A 127 18.87 5.35 -14.33
N TYR A 128 17.81 6.13 -14.60
CA TYR A 128 17.92 7.53 -15.03
C TYR A 128 18.64 8.40 -13.99
N PHE A 129 18.31 8.23 -12.70
CA PHE A 129 18.95 8.93 -11.58
C PHE A 129 20.23 8.26 -11.05
N GLN A 130 20.76 7.24 -11.74
CA GLN A 130 22.00 6.53 -11.37
C GLN A 130 21.99 5.96 -9.94
N ILE A 131 20.81 5.54 -9.47
CA ILE A 131 20.65 4.87 -8.18
C ILE A 131 21.32 3.50 -8.23
N SER A 132 21.93 3.08 -7.12
CA SER A 132 22.59 1.77 -7.02
C SER A 132 21.61 0.62 -7.29
N GLU A 133 22.10 -0.46 -7.91
CA GLU A 133 21.25 -1.60 -8.25
C GLU A 133 20.61 -2.26 -7.03
N ASN A 134 21.34 -2.34 -5.91
CA ASN A 134 20.82 -2.87 -4.66
C ASN A 134 19.68 -2.03 -4.11
N GLU A 135 19.80 -0.70 -4.18
CA GLU A 135 18.75 0.20 -3.74
C GLU A 135 17.51 0.12 -4.64
N ILE A 136 17.69 0.04 -5.97
CA ILE A 136 16.57 -0.19 -6.90
C ILE A 136 15.86 -1.50 -6.57
N LYS A 137 16.61 -2.60 -6.42
CA LYS A 137 16.07 -3.92 -6.08
C LYS A 137 15.27 -3.90 -4.78
N SER A 138 15.74 -3.17 -3.76
CA SER A 138 15.03 -3.03 -2.48
C SER A 138 13.63 -2.41 -2.62
N LYS A 139 13.39 -1.63 -3.68
CA LYS A 139 12.12 -0.93 -3.94
C LYS A 139 11.16 -1.69 -4.86
N LEU A 140 11.61 -2.79 -5.44
CA LEU A 140 10.76 -3.62 -6.29
C LEU A 140 9.70 -4.36 -5.44
N ARG A 141 8.53 -4.52 -6.05
CA ARG A 141 7.44 -5.34 -5.52
C ARG A 141 7.58 -6.77 -6.03
N GLU A 142 7.04 -7.72 -5.27
CA GLU A 142 7.02 -9.12 -5.65
C GLU A 142 6.29 -9.32 -6.98
N CYS A 143 6.84 -10.20 -7.81
CA CYS A 143 6.23 -10.56 -9.07
C CYS A 143 5.16 -11.65 -8.86
N TYR A 144 4.24 -11.75 -9.80
CA TYR A 144 3.18 -12.76 -9.77
C TYR A 144 3.65 -14.17 -10.16
N TYR A 145 4.79 -14.25 -10.83
CA TYR A 145 5.32 -15.48 -11.43
C TYR A 145 6.40 -16.16 -10.57
N GLU A 146 6.82 -15.52 -9.48
CA GLU A 146 7.74 -16.06 -8.45
C GLU A 146 6.99 -16.96 -7.46
#